data_AF-C3YNH9-F1
#
_entry.id   AF-C3YNH9-F1
#
_cell.length_a   1.000
_cell.length_b   1.000
_cell.length_c   1.000
_cell.angle_alpha   90.00
_cell.angle_beta   90.00
_cell.angle_gamma   90.00
#
_symmetry.space_group_name_H-M   'P 1'
#
loop_
_entity.id
_entity.type
_entity.pdbx_description
1 polymer ?
#
loop_
_entity_poly.entity_id
_entity_poly.type
_entity_poly.pdbx_seq_one_letter_code
_entity_poly.pdbx_strand_id
1 'polypeptide(L)'
;MAARLLLTVGLLFLAGRTAGTEVFSDDIASPAEGPQEARDAVADEVHKLENLVEMLQDDNLNVSQEVQDSIADDVNDVMSALEARGPPPVATGCAGWTRWYDRDNPSATGDWETLGNLRRENPGQICAAPSGIQARVKGSNRPASLAGERFFQFNPLQGIVCRNADQRDRSCQDYEVRFWCP
;
A
#
# COMPACT_ATOMS: atom_id res chain seq x y z
N MET A 1 -32.61 53.44 -3.15
CA MET A 1 -33.38 53.36 -4.42
C MET A 1 -32.38 53.29 -5.56
N ALA A 2 -32.64 52.41 -6.51
CA ALA A 2 -31.72 52.01 -7.57
C ALA A 2 -31.50 53.10 -8.63
N ALA A 3 -30.33 53.09 -9.27
CA ALA A 3 -30.19 53.45 -10.69
C ALA A 3 -28.97 52.74 -11.29
N ARG A 4 -29.27 51.69 -12.07
CA ARG A 4 -28.41 51.14 -13.14
C ARG A 4 -28.25 52.20 -14.24
N LEU A 5 -27.16 52.14 -15.01
CA LEU A 5 -26.98 52.30 -16.48
C LEU A 5 -25.56 52.88 -16.72
N LEU A 6 -24.66 52.34 -17.54
CA LEU A 6 -24.79 51.87 -18.93
C LEU A 6 -23.68 50.84 -19.25
N LEU A 7 -24.05 49.69 -19.79
CA LEU A 7 -23.18 48.87 -20.64
C LEU A 7 -23.56 49.17 -22.08
N THR A 8 -22.62 49.70 -22.87
CA THR A 8 -22.72 49.72 -24.34
C THR A 8 -22.04 48.48 -24.90
N VAL A 9 -22.83 47.70 -25.63
CA VAL A 9 -22.42 46.53 -26.40
C VAL A 9 -22.09 46.96 -27.83
N GLY A 10 -20.96 46.47 -28.35
CA GLY A 10 -20.56 46.43 -29.75
C GLY A 10 -19.22 45.70 -29.81
N LEU A 11 -18.94 44.73 -30.67
CA LEU A 11 -19.49 44.41 -31.97
C LEU A 11 -19.21 42.92 -32.27
N LEU A 12 -20.11 42.31 -33.04
CA LEU A 12 -20.02 40.98 -33.65
C LEU A 12 -18.78 40.83 -34.55
N PHE A 13 -18.04 39.72 -34.45
CA PHE A 13 -17.33 39.14 -35.59
C PHE A 13 -17.33 37.60 -35.55
N LEU A 14 -18.15 37.07 -36.47
CA LEU A 14 -18.04 35.89 -37.33
C LEU A 14 -17.26 34.63 -36.90
N ALA A 15 -17.91 33.51 -37.21
CA ALA A 15 -17.48 32.13 -37.11
C ALA A 15 -16.25 31.80 -37.97
N GLY A 16 -15.48 30.80 -37.52
CA GLY A 16 -14.48 30.11 -38.33
C GLY A 16 -13.81 28.96 -37.57
N ARG A 17 -14.29 27.73 -37.79
CA ARG A 17 -13.62 26.47 -37.42
C ARG A 17 -12.35 26.31 -38.27
N THR A 18 -11.21 26.01 -37.63
CA THR A 18 -10.15 25.17 -38.22
C THR A 18 -9.50 24.33 -37.13
N ALA A 19 -9.44 23.02 -37.37
CA ALA A 19 -8.61 22.09 -36.63
C ALA A 19 -7.14 22.38 -36.92
N GLY A 20 -6.32 22.45 -35.88
CA GLY A 20 -4.88 22.65 -35.95
C GLY A 20 -4.33 22.44 -34.55
N THR A 21 -3.41 21.51 -34.44
CA THR A 21 -2.67 21.13 -33.24
C THR A 21 -1.91 22.33 -32.68
N GLU A 22 -2.31 22.80 -31.51
CA GLU A 22 -1.47 23.68 -30.68
C GLU A 22 -1.27 23.02 -29.33
N VAL A 23 0.00 22.79 -29.03
CA VAL A 23 0.53 22.41 -27.73
C VAL A 23 0.22 23.56 -26.78
N PHE A 24 -0.79 23.40 -25.93
CA PHE A 24 -1.02 24.27 -24.79
C PHE A 24 -0.33 23.64 -23.58
N SER A 25 0.73 24.31 -23.14
CA SER A 25 1.24 24.19 -21.78
C SER A 25 0.16 24.71 -20.83
N ASP A 26 -0.45 23.80 -20.08
CA ASP A 26 -1.19 24.14 -18.88
C ASP A 26 -0.39 23.62 -17.68
N ASP A 27 0.21 24.56 -16.97
CA ASP A 27 0.73 24.43 -15.62
C ASP A 27 -0.37 23.89 -14.69
N ILE A 28 -0.37 22.58 -14.44
CA ILE A 28 -1.18 22.02 -13.37
C ILE A 28 -0.48 22.28 -12.05
N ALA A 29 -1.01 23.28 -11.35
CA ALA A 29 -0.69 23.67 -10.00
C ALA A 29 -0.52 22.48 -9.05
N SER A 30 0.55 22.57 -8.27
CA SER A 30 0.91 21.69 -7.17
C SER A 30 -0.24 21.56 -6.15
N PRO A 31 -0.74 20.35 -5.84
CA PRO A 31 -1.63 20.15 -4.70
C PRO A 31 -0.77 19.85 -3.47
N ALA A 32 -0.26 20.89 -2.81
CA ALA A 32 0.61 20.73 -1.65
C ALA A 32 0.26 21.69 -0.51
N GLU A 33 -1.02 21.84 -0.15
CA GLU A 33 -1.43 22.56 1.07
C GLU A 33 -2.55 21.84 1.85
N GLY A 34 -2.57 20.50 1.78
CA GLY A 34 -3.50 19.64 2.51
C GLY A 34 -2.96 18.86 3.72
N PRO A 35 -1.64 18.68 3.95
CA PRO A 35 -1.17 17.91 5.11
C PRO A 35 -0.67 18.76 6.28
N GLN A 36 -0.32 20.03 6.10
CA GLN A 36 0.43 20.77 7.13
C GLN A 36 -0.46 21.17 8.32
N GLU A 37 -1.67 21.67 8.06
CA GLU A 37 -2.63 22.03 9.12
C GLU A 37 -3.07 20.81 9.94
N ALA A 38 -3.19 19.64 9.30
CA ALA A 38 -3.46 18.37 9.98
C ALA A 38 -2.25 17.86 10.79
N ARG A 39 -1.03 18.07 10.31
CA ARG A 39 0.21 17.70 11.04
C ARG A 39 0.45 18.60 12.24
N ASP A 40 0.15 19.88 12.12
CA ASP A 40 0.29 20.86 13.20
C ASP A 40 -0.75 20.61 14.30
N ALA A 41 -1.99 20.23 13.94
CA ALA A 41 -3.01 19.81 14.90
C ALA A 41 -2.64 18.51 15.65
N VAL A 42 -1.98 17.56 14.96
CA VAL A 42 -1.47 16.34 15.60
C VAL A 42 -0.30 16.65 16.54
N ALA A 43 0.58 17.58 16.17
CA ALA A 43 1.70 17.99 17.03
C ALA A 43 1.23 18.68 18.33
N ASP A 44 0.18 19.50 18.27
CA ASP A 44 -0.40 20.15 19.45
C ASP A 44 -1.02 19.14 20.43
N GLU A 45 -1.72 18.12 19.92
CA GLU A 45 -2.24 17.03 20.77
C GLU A 45 -1.14 16.13 21.33
N VAL A 46 -0.09 15.85 20.56
CA VAL A 46 1.09 15.12 21.06
C VAL A 46 1.74 15.89 22.22
N HIS A 47 1.88 17.21 22.11
CA HIS A 47 2.47 18.01 23.17
C HIS A 47 1.59 18.09 24.43
N LYS A 48 0.26 18.10 24.28
CA LYS A 48 -0.67 17.96 25.43
C LYS A 48 -0.53 16.62 26.13
N LEU A 49 -0.30 15.55 25.38
CA LEU A 49 -0.08 14.21 25.93
C LEU A 49 1.29 14.10 26.61
N GLU A 50 2.35 14.71 26.07
CA GLU A 50 3.67 14.78 26.71
C GLU A 50 3.58 15.49 28.08
N ASN A 51 2.87 16.62 28.14
CA ASN A 51 2.65 17.34 29.40
C ASN A 51 1.78 16.53 30.39
N LEU A 52 0.83 15.73 29.91
CA LEU A 52 0.06 14.80 30.77
C LEU A 52 0.92 13.64 31.29
N VAL A 53 1.86 13.15 30.48
CA VAL A 53 2.82 12.12 30.89
C VAL A 53 3.75 12.67 31.97
N GLU A 54 4.22 13.92 31.85
CA GLU A 54 5.01 14.57 32.91
C GLU A 54 4.18 14.80 34.19
N MET A 55 2.88 15.11 34.08
CA MET A 55 1.99 15.22 35.25
C MET A 55 1.63 13.87 35.89
N LEU A 56 1.88 12.74 35.21
CA LEU A 56 1.70 11.39 35.75
C LEU A 56 3.02 10.79 36.26
N GLN A 57 4.12 11.55 36.24
CA GLN A 57 5.41 11.11 36.77
C GLN A 57 5.64 11.51 38.25
N ASP A 58 4.66 12.13 38.91
CA ASP A 58 4.62 12.26 40.37
C ASP A 58 4.09 10.97 41.04
N ASP A 59 4.61 9.82 40.63
CA ASP A 59 4.44 8.58 41.38
C ASP A 59 5.43 8.59 42.55
N ASN A 60 4.97 9.17 43.67
CA ASN A 60 5.38 8.78 45.01
C ASN A 60 4.92 7.32 45.29
N LEU A 61 5.42 6.38 44.49
CA LEU A 61 5.46 4.97 44.77
C LEU A 61 6.93 4.65 44.96
N ASN A 62 7.35 4.61 46.23
CA ASN A 62 8.66 4.08 46.62
C ASN A 62 8.65 2.56 46.38
N VAL A 63 8.74 2.17 45.10
CA VAL A 63 9.02 0.83 44.65
C VAL A 63 10.45 0.54 45.10
N SER A 64 10.65 -0.48 45.93
CA SER A 64 11.99 -0.85 46.43
C SER A 64 12.97 -0.96 45.27
N GLN A 65 14.18 -0.41 45.43
CA GLN A 65 15.22 -0.41 44.38
C GLN A 65 15.43 -1.81 43.77
N GLU A 66 15.29 -2.87 44.57
CA GLU A 66 15.35 -4.27 44.10
C GLU A 66 14.28 -4.63 43.05
N VAL A 67 13.08 -4.06 43.17
CA VAL A 67 11.99 -4.26 42.20
C VAL A 67 12.23 -3.40 40.95
N GLN A 68 12.82 -2.21 41.09
CA GLN A 68 13.20 -1.36 39.96
C GLN A 68 14.32 -2.00 39.13
N ASP A 69 15.33 -2.56 39.79
CA ASP A 69 16.45 -3.23 39.13
C ASP A 69 15.98 -4.51 38.41
N SER A 70 15.07 -5.28 39.01
CA SER A 70 14.47 -6.46 38.37
C SER A 70 13.65 -6.12 37.13
N ILE A 71 12.89 -5.02 37.16
CA ILE A 71 12.11 -4.58 35.99
C ILE A 71 13.04 -4.04 34.90
N ALA A 72 14.12 -3.35 35.27
CA ALA A 72 15.08 -2.82 34.32
C ALA A 72 15.83 -3.95 33.57
N ASP A 73 16.18 -5.03 34.25
CA ASP A 73 16.79 -6.21 33.62
C ASP A 73 15.83 -6.89 32.64
N ASP A 74 14.58 -7.13 33.03
CA ASP A 74 13.56 -7.71 32.14
C ASP A 74 13.30 -6.82 30.91
N VAL A 75 13.26 -5.51 31.09
CA VAL A 75 13.09 -4.54 29.98
C VAL A 75 14.31 -4.54 29.06
N ASN A 76 15.53 -4.62 29.61
CA ASN A 76 16.76 -4.71 28.82
C ASN A 76 16.86 -6.02 28.03
N ASP A 77 16.42 -7.14 28.61
CA ASP A 77 16.37 -8.43 27.91
C ASP A 77 15.36 -8.40 26.75
N VAL A 78 14.19 -7.81 26.96
CA VAL A 78 13.19 -7.63 25.90
C VAL A 78 13.70 -6.66 24.84
N MET A 79 14.34 -5.56 25.22
CA MET A 79 14.90 -4.58 24.27
C MET A 79 16.04 -5.20 23.44
N SER A 80 16.92 -5.95 24.08
CA SER A 80 17.99 -6.71 23.41
C SER A 80 17.42 -7.78 22.46
N ALA A 81 16.34 -8.46 22.86
CA ALA A 81 15.66 -9.42 21.99
C ALA A 81 14.97 -8.74 20.80
N LEU A 82 14.45 -7.52 20.94
CA LEU A 82 13.90 -6.73 19.85
C LEU A 82 14.99 -6.24 18.89
N GLU A 83 16.14 -5.84 19.41
CA GLU A 83 17.32 -5.48 18.60
C GLU A 83 17.91 -6.68 17.86
N ALA A 84 17.93 -7.86 18.50
CA ALA A 84 18.38 -9.11 17.90
C ALA A 84 17.46 -9.63 16.77
N ARG A 85 16.19 -9.20 16.74
CA ARG A 85 15.27 -9.53 15.63
C ARG A 85 15.62 -8.76 14.36
N GLY A 86 16.41 -7.69 14.47
CA GLY A 86 16.80 -6.81 13.37
C GLY A 86 15.59 -6.21 12.64
N PRO A 87 15.78 -5.14 11.84
CA PRO A 87 14.84 -4.87 10.78
C PRO A 87 14.78 -6.11 9.88
N PRO A 88 13.58 -6.54 9.40
CA PRO A 88 13.53 -7.57 8.37
C PRO A 88 14.48 -7.14 7.25
N PRO A 89 15.30 -8.04 6.69
CA PRO A 89 16.24 -7.67 5.65
C PRO A 89 15.44 -6.95 4.56
N VAL A 90 15.65 -5.63 4.47
CA VAL A 90 15.20 -4.86 3.33
C VAL A 90 15.93 -5.51 2.19
N ALA A 91 15.18 -6.10 1.26
CA ALA A 91 15.79 -6.73 0.09
C ALA A 91 16.60 -5.64 -0.60
N THR A 92 17.91 -5.65 -0.41
CA THR A 92 18.90 -4.79 -1.08
C THR A 92 19.03 -5.24 -2.54
N GLY A 93 17.90 -5.41 -3.22
CA GLY A 93 17.78 -5.67 -4.63
C GLY A 93 17.25 -4.42 -5.31
N CYS A 94 17.72 -4.13 -6.51
CA CYS A 94 17.14 -3.08 -7.33
C CYS A 94 15.62 -3.29 -7.48
N ALA A 95 14.87 -2.19 -7.50
CA ALA A 95 13.45 -2.22 -7.80
C ALA A 95 13.17 -3.03 -9.06
N GLY A 96 12.17 -3.92 -9.01
CA GLY A 96 11.91 -4.80 -10.14
C GLY A 96 10.84 -5.84 -9.92
N TRP A 97 10.49 -6.50 -11.02
CA TRP A 97 9.66 -7.69 -11.01
C TRP A 97 10.47 -8.87 -10.50
N THR A 98 9.90 -9.62 -9.56
CA THR A 98 10.40 -10.94 -9.20
C THR A 98 10.33 -11.90 -10.39
N ARG A 99 10.95 -13.08 -10.23
CA ARG A 99 10.59 -14.23 -11.09
C ARG A 99 9.11 -14.59 -10.92
N TRP A 100 8.62 -15.43 -11.81
CA TRP A 100 7.32 -16.07 -11.66
C TRP A 100 7.37 -17.15 -10.57
N TYR A 101 6.28 -17.25 -9.82
CA TYR A 101 6.02 -18.24 -8.79
C TYR A 101 4.70 -18.92 -9.11
N ASP A 102 4.69 -20.23 -8.98
CA ASP A 102 3.53 -21.08 -9.08
C ASP A 102 3.77 -22.19 -8.06
N ARG A 103 2.88 -22.27 -7.09
CA ARG A 103 3.02 -23.09 -5.90
C ARG A 103 1.92 -24.13 -5.85
N ASP A 104 0.69 -23.70 -6.06
CA ASP A 104 -0.49 -24.55 -6.06
C ASP A 104 -0.81 -24.98 -7.50
N ASN A 105 -1.53 -26.10 -7.64
CA ASN A 105 -2.08 -26.49 -8.95
C ASN A 105 -3.60 -26.50 -8.82
N PRO A 106 -4.36 -26.27 -9.91
CA PRO A 106 -5.82 -26.21 -9.89
C PRO A 106 -6.40 -27.58 -9.50
N SER A 107 -6.59 -27.79 -8.21
CA SER A 107 -6.96 -29.07 -7.62
C SER A 107 -7.82 -28.84 -6.39
N ALA A 108 -8.65 -29.83 -6.05
CA ALA A 108 -9.63 -29.76 -4.95
C ALA A 108 -10.49 -28.49 -4.98
N THR A 109 -10.06 -27.42 -4.30
CA THR A 109 -10.82 -26.18 -4.09
C THR A 109 -10.53 -25.07 -5.11
N GLY A 110 -9.45 -25.16 -5.89
CA GLY A 110 -9.07 -24.11 -6.84
C GLY A 110 -7.56 -24.04 -7.02
N ASP A 111 -7.08 -22.84 -7.31
CA ASP A 111 -5.67 -22.52 -7.44
C ASP A 111 -5.32 -21.30 -6.54
N TRP A 112 -4.33 -21.49 -5.67
CA TRP A 112 -4.05 -20.64 -4.51
C TRP A 112 -2.61 -20.10 -4.45
N GLU A 113 -2.32 -19.14 -5.32
CA GLU A 113 -1.08 -18.35 -5.37
C GLU A 113 -1.06 -17.19 -4.35
N THR A 114 -1.26 -17.54 -3.08
CA THR A 114 -1.29 -16.57 -1.97
C THR A 114 0.12 -16.08 -1.58
N LEU A 115 0.28 -14.75 -1.40
CA LEU A 115 1.58 -14.15 -1.06
C LEU A 115 2.22 -14.75 0.20
N GLY A 116 1.42 -15.02 1.23
CA GLY A 116 1.93 -15.58 2.49
C GLY A 116 2.56 -16.96 2.33
N ASN A 117 1.99 -17.83 1.51
CA ASN A 117 2.55 -19.14 1.24
C ASN A 117 3.75 -19.05 0.29
N LEU A 118 3.67 -18.20 -0.74
CA LEU A 118 4.79 -17.94 -1.64
C LEU A 118 6.03 -17.44 -0.89
N ARG A 119 5.88 -16.50 0.05
CA ARG A 119 6.99 -16.02 0.89
C ARG A 119 7.55 -17.08 1.82
N ARG A 120 6.69 -17.98 2.35
CA ARG A 120 7.11 -19.07 3.24
C ARG A 120 7.99 -20.08 2.51
N GLU A 121 7.65 -20.39 1.27
CA GLU A 121 8.38 -21.35 0.44
C GLU A 121 9.58 -20.71 -0.29
N ASN A 122 9.60 -19.37 -0.40
CA ASN A 122 10.64 -18.60 -1.07
C ASN A 122 11.20 -17.48 -0.17
N PRO A 123 11.87 -17.82 0.94
CA PRO A 123 12.34 -16.85 1.92
C PRO A 123 13.29 -15.83 1.29
N GLY A 124 13.01 -14.54 1.53
CA GLY A 124 13.83 -13.43 1.05
C GLY A 124 13.69 -13.09 -0.44
N GLN A 125 12.92 -13.83 -1.22
CA GLN A 125 12.79 -13.56 -2.68
C GLN A 125 11.68 -12.56 -3.04
N ILE A 126 10.68 -12.41 -2.17
CA ILE A 126 9.58 -11.45 -2.34
C ILE A 126 9.62 -10.46 -1.18
N CYS A 127 9.61 -9.17 -1.48
CA CYS A 127 9.66 -8.08 -0.51
C CYS A 127 8.46 -8.08 0.46
N ALA A 128 8.60 -7.34 1.55
CA ALA A 128 7.60 -7.31 2.61
C ALA A 128 6.25 -6.73 2.15
N ALA A 129 6.27 -5.70 1.32
CA ALA A 129 5.09 -5.01 0.81
C ALA A 129 5.23 -4.76 -0.71
N PRO A 130 4.85 -5.73 -1.55
CA PRO A 130 4.83 -5.53 -2.99
C PRO A 130 3.80 -4.46 -3.38
N SER A 131 4.15 -3.62 -4.35
CA SER A 131 3.24 -2.57 -4.85
C SER A 131 2.54 -2.94 -6.15
N GLY A 132 2.94 -4.04 -6.79
CA GLY A 132 2.34 -4.53 -8.03
C GLY A 132 2.29 -6.06 -8.11
N ILE A 133 1.33 -6.57 -8.87
CA ILE A 133 1.16 -8.01 -9.13
C ILE A 133 0.89 -8.22 -10.62
N GLN A 134 1.49 -9.26 -11.17
CA GLN A 134 1.09 -9.82 -12.45
C GLN A 134 0.77 -11.30 -12.26
N ALA A 135 -0.26 -11.76 -12.95
CA ALA A 135 -0.68 -13.14 -12.98
C ALA A 135 -0.96 -13.56 -14.41
N ARG A 136 -0.60 -14.80 -14.75
CA ARG A 136 -0.84 -15.38 -16.08
C ARG A 136 -1.11 -16.87 -15.96
N VAL A 137 -1.76 -17.44 -16.97
CA VAL A 137 -1.91 -18.90 -17.06
C VAL A 137 -0.51 -19.50 -17.20
N LYS A 138 -0.15 -20.44 -16.32
CA LYS A 138 1.18 -21.05 -16.21
C LYS A 138 1.67 -21.59 -17.53
N GLY A 139 2.95 -21.33 -17.82
CA GLY A 139 3.59 -21.77 -19.07
C GLY A 139 3.09 -21.04 -20.32
N SER A 140 2.26 -20.00 -20.16
CA SER A 140 1.76 -19.18 -21.25
C SER A 140 2.09 -17.70 -21.03
N ASN A 141 1.79 -16.85 -22.01
CA ASN A 141 1.81 -15.39 -21.85
C ASN A 141 0.40 -14.79 -21.72
N ARG A 142 -0.63 -15.62 -21.51
CA ARG A 142 -2.02 -15.16 -21.40
C ARG A 142 -2.24 -14.58 -19.99
N PRO A 143 -2.48 -13.27 -19.84
CA PRO A 143 -2.76 -12.66 -18.54
C PRO A 143 -4.00 -13.27 -17.90
N ALA A 144 -3.98 -13.42 -16.58
CA ALA A 144 -5.09 -13.99 -15.81
C ALA A 144 -6.38 -13.18 -15.97
N SER A 145 -6.28 -11.85 -16.12
CA SER A 145 -7.43 -10.98 -16.41
C SER A 145 -8.15 -11.30 -17.73
N LEU A 146 -7.46 -11.95 -18.68
CA LEU A 146 -8.00 -12.39 -19.96
C LEU A 146 -8.35 -13.89 -19.97
N ALA A 147 -8.25 -14.57 -18.82
CA ALA A 147 -8.62 -15.98 -18.69
C ALA A 147 -10.14 -16.20 -18.76
N GLY A 148 -10.93 -15.19 -18.36
CA GLY A 148 -12.39 -15.28 -18.27
C GLY A 148 -12.88 -15.89 -16.95
N GLU A 149 -11.98 -16.09 -15.99
CA GLU A 149 -12.27 -16.64 -14.67
C GLU A 149 -12.55 -15.56 -13.62
N ARG A 150 -13.27 -15.94 -12.58
CA ARG A 150 -13.59 -15.07 -11.44
C ARG A 150 -12.59 -15.32 -10.32
N PHE A 151 -11.83 -14.30 -9.97
CA PHE A 151 -10.87 -14.36 -8.88
C PHE A 151 -11.51 -13.89 -7.57
N PHE A 152 -11.38 -14.69 -6.51
CA PHE A 152 -11.77 -14.32 -5.16
C PHE A 152 -10.81 -13.27 -4.58
N GLN A 153 -9.53 -13.37 -4.91
CA GLN A 153 -8.49 -12.40 -4.56
C GLN A 153 -7.62 -12.13 -5.78
N PHE A 154 -7.25 -10.87 -5.98
CA PHE A 154 -6.32 -10.43 -7.01
C PHE A 154 -5.68 -9.10 -6.60
N ASN A 155 -4.67 -9.14 -5.73
CA ASN A 155 -3.97 -7.93 -5.28
C ASN A 155 -2.55 -8.25 -4.79
N PRO A 156 -1.63 -7.27 -4.79
CA PRO A 156 -0.22 -7.54 -4.49
C PRO A 156 0.07 -7.91 -3.03
N LEU A 157 -0.82 -7.58 -2.08
CA LEU A 157 -0.61 -7.86 -0.66
C LEU A 157 -1.14 -9.23 -0.23
N GLN A 158 -2.00 -9.85 -1.03
CA GLN A 158 -2.59 -11.15 -0.73
C GLN A 158 -2.26 -12.23 -1.77
N GLY A 159 -1.90 -11.84 -3.00
CA GLY A 159 -1.69 -12.74 -4.13
C GLY A 159 -2.95 -12.89 -4.99
N ILE A 160 -3.09 -14.03 -5.65
CA ILE A 160 -4.34 -14.40 -6.35
C ILE A 160 -4.96 -15.66 -5.74
N VAL A 161 -6.28 -15.74 -5.83
CA VAL A 161 -7.03 -16.96 -5.49
C VAL A 161 -8.13 -17.15 -6.53
N CYS A 162 -8.04 -18.25 -7.28
CA CYS A 162 -9.15 -18.76 -8.07
C CYS A 162 -9.80 -19.91 -7.29
N ARG A 163 -11.12 -19.85 -7.07
CA ARG A 163 -11.86 -20.96 -6.45
C ARG A 163 -12.67 -21.68 -7.51
N ASN A 164 -12.59 -23.01 -7.53
CA ASN A 164 -13.38 -23.86 -8.44
C ASN A 164 -14.88 -23.57 -8.31
N ALA A 165 -15.35 -23.32 -7.08
CA ALA A 165 -16.76 -23.01 -6.80
C ALA A 165 -17.28 -21.72 -7.44
N ASP A 166 -16.38 -20.77 -7.78
CA ASP A 166 -16.75 -19.51 -8.41
C ASP A 166 -16.75 -19.60 -9.95
N GLN A 167 -16.25 -20.71 -10.53
CA GLN A 167 -16.11 -20.88 -11.98
C GLN A 167 -17.33 -21.58 -12.58
N ARG A 168 -17.66 -21.22 -13.83
CA ARG A 168 -18.83 -21.76 -14.54
C ARG A 168 -18.68 -23.25 -14.85
N ASP A 169 -17.49 -23.67 -15.21
CA ASP A 169 -17.09 -25.05 -15.49
C ASP A 169 -16.60 -25.79 -14.23
N ARG A 170 -16.62 -25.13 -13.07
CA ARG A 170 -16.17 -25.64 -11.78
C ARG A 170 -14.69 -26.01 -11.73
N SER A 171 -13.87 -25.40 -12.58
CA SER A 171 -12.42 -25.61 -12.61
C SER A 171 -11.73 -24.27 -12.79
N CYS A 172 -10.63 -24.07 -12.08
CA CYS A 172 -9.68 -23.01 -12.36
C CYS A 172 -8.66 -23.45 -13.42
N GLN A 173 -8.08 -22.50 -14.13
CA GLN A 173 -6.80 -22.68 -14.80
C GLN A 173 -5.66 -22.72 -13.78
N ASP A 174 -4.49 -23.19 -14.24
CA ASP A 174 -3.25 -23.16 -13.49
C ASP A 174 -2.57 -21.80 -13.68
N TYR A 175 -2.28 -21.07 -12.60
CA TYR A 175 -1.72 -19.72 -12.66
C TYR A 175 -0.34 -19.61 -12.03
N GLU A 176 0.47 -18.72 -12.58
CA GLU A 176 1.70 -18.25 -11.95
C GLU A 176 1.66 -16.73 -11.77
N VAL A 177 2.29 -16.24 -10.69
CA VAL A 177 2.32 -14.84 -10.30
C VAL A 177 3.73 -14.29 -10.14
N ARG A 178 3.88 -12.98 -10.33
CA ARG A 178 5.09 -12.24 -9.93
C ARG A 178 4.73 -10.91 -9.33
N PHE A 179 5.63 -10.39 -8.52
CA PHE A 179 5.41 -9.20 -7.71
C PHE A 179 6.40 -8.10 -8.09
N TRP A 180 5.95 -6.85 -8.01
CA TRP A 180 6.84 -5.69 -8.12
C TRP A 180 7.29 -5.28 -6.73
N CYS A 181 8.61 -5.26 -6.54
CA CYS A 181 9.24 -4.78 -5.33
C CYS A 181 9.90 -3.42 -5.60
N PRO A 182 9.51 -2.35 -4.86
CA PRO A 182 10.07 -1.01 -5.01
C PRO A 182 11.47 -0.86 -4.41
#